data_AF-A0A2M8FBP4-F1
#
_entry.id   AF-A0A2M8FBP4-F1
#
_cell.length_a   1.000
_cell.length_b   1.000
_cell.length_c   1.000
_cell.angle_alpha   90.00
_cell.angle_beta   90.00
_cell.angle_gamma   90.00
#
_symmetry.space_group_name_H-M   'P 1'
#
loop_
_entity.id
_entity.type
_entity.pdbx_description
1 polymer ?
#
loop_
_entity_poly.entity_id
_entity_poly.type
_entity_poly.pdbx_seq_one_letter_code
_entity_poly.pdbx_strand_id
1 'polypeptide(L)'
;MLYFLNSLIAKVLVDPPGNDYMGWDKCLAEGTDVATLQCIPIVLKNVVNAALIFSGSIALILVILSGIKFITSKGDQKQVDTAKRTLTYAILGLIIILLSFFIIQFVSFVTGVQCINAFGFDNCK
;
A
#
# COMPACT_ATOMS: atom_id res chain seq x y z
N MET A 1 3.79 6.20 17.61
CA MET A 1 2.41 6.31 17.09
C MET A 1 2.15 7.69 16.48
N LEU A 2 2.35 8.80 17.19
CA LEU A 2 2.19 10.18 16.68
C LEU A 2 3.14 10.56 15.52
N TYR A 3 4.40 10.11 15.53
CA TYR A 3 5.35 10.34 14.43
C TYR A 3 4.93 9.67 13.11
N PHE A 4 4.27 8.51 13.21
CA PHE A 4 3.79 7.75 12.06
C PHE A 4 2.53 8.40 11.46
N LEU A 5 1.62 8.89 12.31
CA LEU A 5 0.49 9.74 11.90
C LEU A 5 0.97 11.05 11.27
N ASN A 6 2.00 11.71 11.82
CA ASN A 6 2.57 12.91 11.23
C ASN A 6 3.25 12.62 9.86
N SER A 7 3.90 11.45 9.70
CA SER A 7 4.46 11.03 8.41
C SER A 7 3.38 10.66 7.38
N LEU A 8 2.22 10.14 7.82
CA LEU A 8 1.07 9.90 6.95
C LEU A 8 0.40 11.20 6.53
N ILE A 9 0.20 12.14 7.46
CA ILE A 9 -0.27 13.49 7.16
C ILE A 9 0.73 14.20 6.23
N ALA A 10 2.03 14.05 6.45
CA ALA A 10 3.04 14.59 5.54
C ALA A 10 2.99 13.93 4.17
N LYS A 11 2.93 12.59 4.05
CA LYS A 11 2.86 11.99 2.72
C LYS A 11 1.55 12.31 2.00
N VAL A 12 0.42 12.38 2.70
CA VAL A 12 -0.91 12.61 2.12
C VAL A 12 -1.22 14.11 1.89
N LEU A 13 -0.79 15.01 2.79
CA LEU A 13 -1.07 16.46 2.76
C LEU A 13 0.16 17.34 2.42
N VAL A 14 1.39 16.85 2.56
CA VAL A 14 2.61 17.58 2.18
C VAL A 14 3.04 17.08 0.81
N ASP A 15 3.25 18.03 -0.09
CA ASP A 15 3.77 17.78 -1.43
C ASP A 15 4.93 16.78 -1.41
N PRO A 16 5.00 15.86 -2.37
CA PRO A 16 6.14 14.96 -2.47
C PRO A 16 7.43 15.79 -2.62
N PRO A 17 8.39 15.69 -1.69
CA PRO A 17 9.63 16.42 -1.83
C PRO A 17 10.48 15.78 -2.93
N GLY A 18 10.74 16.57 -3.97
CA GLY A 18 12.00 16.51 -4.72
C GLY A 18 12.20 15.35 -5.69
N ASN A 19 11.20 15.03 -6.49
CA ASN A 19 11.45 14.54 -7.85
C ASN A 19 10.35 15.04 -8.79
N ASP A 20 10.76 15.61 -9.92
CA ASP A 20 9.97 16.45 -10.82
C ASP A 20 8.88 15.68 -11.62
N TYR A 21 8.41 14.55 -11.08
CA TYR A 21 7.50 13.59 -11.72
C TYR A 21 6.25 13.29 -10.86
N MET A 22 6.04 13.99 -9.75
CA MET A 22 4.88 13.73 -8.86
C MET A 22 4.32 14.97 -8.15
N GLY A 23 4.72 16.19 -8.53
CA GLY A 23 4.12 17.42 -8.03
C GLY A 23 2.73 17.65 -8.62
N TRP A 24 1.78 18.09 -7.79
CA TRP A 24 0.41 18.42 -8.21
C TRP A 24 0.37 19.47 -9.33
N ASP A 25 1.41 20.30 -9.42
CA ASP A 25 1.62 21.31 -10.46
C ASP A 25 1.59 20.75 -11.89
N LYS A 26 1.96 19.48 -12.10
CA LYS A 26 1.99 18.87 -13.45
C LYS A 26 0.67 18.26 -13.90
N CYS A 27 -0.30 18.11 -12.99
CA CYS A 27 -1.63 17.61 -13.33
C CYS A 27 -2.68 18.73 -13.45
N LEU A 28 -2.26 19.97 -13.19
CA LEU A 28 -3.02 21.20 -13.44
C LEU A 28 -2.68 21.74 -14.84
N ALA A 29 -3.67 22.21 -15.58
CA ALA A 29 -3.43 22.82 -16.88
C ALA A 29 -2.79 24.20 -16.71
N GLU A 30 -1.65 24.47 -17.37
CA GLU A 30 -0.98 25.77 -17.29
C GLU A 30 -1.95 26.91 -17.67
N GLY A 31 -2.26 27.79 -16.70
CA GLY A 31 -3.12 28.96 -16.89
C GLY A 31 -4.59 28.80 -16.49
N THR A 32 -5.03 27.63 -16.06
CA THR A 32 -6.36 27.42 -15.44
C THR A 32 -6.23 26.46 -14.27
N ASP A 33 -6.62 26.92 -13.08
CA ASP A 33 -6.53 26.18 -11.80
C ASP A 33 -7.60 25.06 -11.71
N VAL A 34 -7.68 24.24 -12.76
CA VAL A 34 -8.64 23.13 -12.90
C VAL A 34 -7.90 21.81 -12.90
N ALA A 35 -8.39 20.87 -12.08
CA ALA A 35 -7.85 19.53 -12.00
C ALA A 35 -8.19 18.74 -13.27
N THR A 36 -7.17 18.23 -13.96
CA THR A 36 -7.35 17.29 -15.08
C THR A 36 -7.54 15.85 -14.55
N LEU A 37 -8.05 14.93 -15.39
CA LEU A 37 -8.17 13.50 -15.02
C LEU A 37 -6.83 12.84 -14.64
N GLN A 38 -5.70 13.47 -14.98
CA GLN A 38 -4.35 13.02 -14.62
C GLN A 38 -4.04 13.19 -13.12
N CYS A 39 -4.83 13.97 -12.36
CA CYS A 39 -4.61 14.13 -10.92
C CYS A 39 -5.08 12.91 -10.09
N ILE A 40 -6.13 12.21 -10.53
CA ILE A 40 -6.69 11.03 -9.84
C ILE A 40 -5.63 9.96 -9.50
N PRO A 41 -4.78 9.52 -10.44
CA PRO A 41 -3.82 8.46 -10.16
C PRO A 41 -2.71 8.86 -9.20
N ILE A 42 -2.34 10.14 -9.14
CA ILE A 42 -1.33 10.68 -8.22
C ILE A 42 -1.83 10.55 -6.78
N VAL A 43 -3.07 10.97 -6.53
CA VAL A 43 -3.73 10.85 -5.22
C VAL A 43 -3.82 9.39 -4.80
N LEU A 44 -4.31 8.54 -5.71
CA LEU A 44 -4.52 7.13 -5.42
C LEU A 44 -3.20 6.43 -5.09
N LYS A 45 -2.14 6.67 -5.86
CA LYS A 45 -0.80 6.10 -5.61
C LYS A 45 -0.27 6.49 -4.23
N ASN A 46 -0.47 7.74 -3.84
CA ASN A 46 -0.01 8.26 -2.57
C ASN A 46 -0.77 7.65 -1.38
N VAL A 47 -2.11 7.58 -1.48
CA VAL A 47 -2.97 6.94 -0.49
C VAL A 47 -2.65 5.45 -0.35
N VAL A 48 -2.46 4.74 -1.46
CA VAL A 48 -2.10 3.32 -1.46
C VAL A 48 -0.72 3.10 -0.84
N ASN A 49 0.29 3.92 -1.17
CA ASN A 49 1.62 3.80 -0.58
C ASN A 49 1.59 4.06 0.93
N ALA A 50 0.85 5.07 1.38
CA ALA A 50 0.62 5.34 2.79
C ALA A 50 -0.05 4.14 3.50
N ALA A 51 -1.08 3.55 2.89
CA ALA A 51 -1.77 2.38 3.41
C ALA A 51 -0.87 1.14 3.47
N LEU A 52 0.02 0.93 2.50
CA LEU A 52 0.96 -0.19 2.46
C LEU A 52 1.96 -0.15 3.62
N ILE A 53 2.54 1.02 3.90
CA ILE A 53 3.50 1.18 5.01
C ILE A 53 2.80 0.92 6.35
N PHE A 54 1.54 1.36 6.50
CA PHE A 54 0.73 1.10 7.69
C PHE A 54 0.39 -0.39 7.85
N SER A 55 -0.11 -1.01 6.77
CA SER A 55 -0.49 -2.41 6.74
C SER A 55 0.71 -3.33 7.04
N GLY A 56 1.87 -3.08 6.41
CA GLY A 56 3.09 -3.85 6.65
C GLY A 56 3.58 -3.77 8.09
N SER A 57 3.52 -2.58 8.71
CA SER A 57 3.92 -2.39 10.11
C SER A 57 3.00 -3.15 11.07
N ILE A 58 1.68 -3.11 10.83
CA ILE A 58 0.69 -3.83 11.64
C ILE A 58 0.84 -5.34 11.47
N ALA A 59 1.02 -5.81 10.23
CA ALA A 59 1.21 -7.22 9.93
C ALA A 59 2.41 -7.79 10.70
N LEU A 60 3.53 -7.06 10.75
CA LEU A 60 4.71 -7.47 11.50
C LEU A 60 4.42 -7.63 13.00
N ILE A 61 3.70 -6.67 13.61
CA ILE A 61 3.33 -6.74 15.03
C ILE A 61 2.42 -7.94 15.30
N LEU A 62 1.42 -8.19 14.45
CA LEU A 62 0.50 -9.32 14.61
C LEU A 62 1.22 -10.67 14.46
N VAL A 63 2.19 -10.78 13.56
CA VAL A 63 3.01 -11.99 13.40
C VAL A 63 3.83 -12.25 14.67
N ILE A 64 4.47 -11.23 15.23
CA ILE A 64 5.25 -11.38 16.47
C ILE A 64 4.35 -11.78 17.65
N LEU A 65 3.23 -11.09 17.85
CA LEU A 65 2.31 -11.36 18.95
C LEU A 65 1.67 -12.75 18.84
N SER A 66 1.28 -13.16 17.64
CA SER A 66 0.73 -14.51 17.40
C SER A 66 1.77 -15.61 17.59
N GLY A 67 3.03 -15.38 17.17
CA GLY A 67 4.13 -16.31 17.38
C GLY A 67 4.46 -16.53 18.86
N ILE A 68 4.56 -15.46 19.64
CA ILE A 68 4.80 -15.56 21.10
C ILE A 68 3.64 -16.28 21.79
N LYS A 69 2.39 -15.95 21.42
CA LYS A 69 1.21 -16.61 21.95
C LYS A 69 1.18 -18.10 21.62
N PHE A 70 1.59 -18.48 20.41
CA PHE A 70 1.65 -19.88 19.98
C PHE A 70 2.62 -20.69 20.85
N ILE A 71 3.82 -20.18 21.11
CA ILE A 71 4.84 -20.85 21.92
C ILE A 71 4.43 -20.91 23.40
N THR A 72 3.76 -19.87 23.91
CA THR A 72 3.38 -19.76 25.33
C THR A 72 2.13 -20.58 25.70
N SER A 73 1.41 -21.14 24.71
CA SER A 73 0.12 -21.79 24.94
C SER A 73 0.17 -23.14 25.67
N LYS A 74 1.36 -23.69 26.00
CA LYS A 74 1.60 -24.85 26.91
C LYS A 74 0.63 -26.06 26.80
N GLY A 75 -0.01 -26.28 25.66
CA GLY A 75 -0.95 -27.40 25.44
C GLY A 75 -2.45 -27.07 25.60
N ASP A 76 -2.82 -25.82 25.88
CA ASP A 76 -4.22 -25.38 25.82
C ASP A 76 -4.67 -25.22 24.36
N GLN A 77 -5.49 -26.18 23.88
CA GLN A 77 -6.00 -26.21 22.50
C GLN A 77 -6.67 -24.89 22.08
N LYS A 78 -7.39 -24.20 22.98
CA LYS A 78 -8.07 -22.95 22.63
C LYS A 78 -7.10 -21.84 22.28
N GLN A 79 -5.99 -21.74 23.01
CA GLN A 79 -5.00 -20.68 22.78
C GLN A 79 -4.16 -20.96 21.54
N VAL A 80 -3.83 -22.23 21.29
CA VAL A 80 -3.15 -22.67 20.07
C VAL A 80 -4.01 -22.40 18.83
N ASP A 81 -5.29 -22.76 18.87
CA ASP A 81 -6.20 -22.54 17.74
C ASP A 81 -6.41 -21.05 17.46
N THR A 82 -6.52 -20.23 18.51
CA THR A 82 -6.63 -18.78 18.36
C THR A 82 -5.36 -18.19 17.73
N ALA A 83 -4.18 -18.59 18.20
CA ALA A 83 -2.91 -18.12 17.65
C ALA A 83 -2.73 -18.50 16.17
N LYS A 84 -3.10 -19.74 15.78
CA LYS A 84 -3.08 -20.20 14.39
C LYS A 84 -4.03 -19.41 13.49
N ARG A 85 -5.24 -19.11 13.98
CA ARG A 85 -6.21 -18.29 13.24
C ARG A 85 -5.64 -16.89 13.01
N THR A 86 -5.15 -16.23 14.06
CA THR A 86 -4.54 -14.89 13.95
C THR A 86 -3.37 -14.88 12.97
N LEU A 87 -2.49 -15.89 13.03
CA LEU A 87 -1.36 -16.00 12.11
C LEU A 87 -1.83 -16.19 10.65
N THR A 88 -2.83 -17.05 10.43
CA THR A 88 -3.42 -17.26 9.10
C THR A 88 -3.98 -15.95 8.54
N TYR A 89 -4.72 -15.17 9.34
CA TYR A 89 -5.25 -13.87 8.88
C TYR A 89 -4.14 -12.85 8.56
N ALA A 90 -3.07 -12.81 9.36
CA ALA A 90 -1.94 -11.93 9.11
C ALA A 90 -1.23 -12.28 7.79
N ILE A 91 -1.00 -13.57 7.54
CA ILE A 91 -0.39 -14.07 6.29
C ILE A 91 -1.33 -13.82 5.10
N LEU A 92 -2.63 -14.06 5.26
CA LEU A 92 -3.61 -13.86 4.19
C LEU A 92 -3.61 -12.40 3.70
N GLY A 93 -3.56 -11.43 4.63
CA GLY A 93 -3.49 -10.02 4.29
C GLY A 93 -2.23 -9.66 3.48
N LEU A 94 -1.07 -10.20 3.87
CA LEU A 94 0.18 -10.00 3.14
C LEU A 94 0.14 -10.62 1.74
N ILE A 95 -0.42 -11.83 1.63
CA ILE A 95 -0.59 -12.54 0.36
C ILE A 95 -1.49 -11.75 -0.60
N ILE A 96 -2.59 -11.17 -0.12
CA ILE A 96 -3.50 -10.37 -0.96
C ILE A 96 -2.78 -9.15 -1.54
N ILE A 97 -1.95 -8.47 -0.74
CA ILE A 97 -1.16 -7.33 -1.21
C ILE A 97 -0.19 -7.76 -2.31
N LEU A 98 0.56 -8.85 -2.08
CA LEU A 98 1.47 -9.43 -3.08
C LEU A 98 0.75 -9.86 -4.36
N LEU A 99 -0.40 -10.52 -4.23
CA LEU A 99 -1.23 -10.96 -5.35
C LEU A 99 -1.72 -9.78 -6.19
N SER A 100 -2.11 -8.67 -5.55
CA SER A 100 -2.54 -7.46 -6.27
C SER A 100 -1.46 -6.98 -7.24
N PHE A 101 -0.21 -6.86 -6.76
CA PHE A 101 0.92 -6.47 -7.61
C PHE A 101 1.22 -7.51 -8.69
N PHE A 102 1.15 -8.80 -8.34
CA PHE A 102 1.39 -9.88 -9.28
C PHE A 102 0.37 -9.88 -10.43
N ILE A 103 -0.91 -9.65 -10.12
CA ILE A 103 -1.99 -9.58 -11.12
C ILE A 103 -1.75 -8.41 -12.08
N ILE A 104 -1.40 -7.22 -11.57
CA ILE A 104 -1.12 -6.06 -12.42
C ILE A 104 0.04 -6.37 -13.39
N GLN A 105 1.13 -6.93 -12.88
CA GLN A 105 2.28 -7.31 -13.71
C GLN A 105 1.94 -8.40 -14.73
N PHE A 106 1.10 -9.36 -14.35
CA PHE A 106 0.64 -10.42 -15.25
C PHE A 106 -0.22 -9.87 -16.39
N VAL A 107 -1.16 -8.96 -16.07
CA VAL A 107 -1.99 -8.30 -17.09
C VAL A 107 -1.13 -7.46 -18.04
N SER A 108 -0.15 -6.71 -17.53
CA SER A 108 0.81 -5.96 -18.37
C SER A 108 1.61 -6.87 -19.31
N PHE A 109 2.01 -8.04 -18.84
CA PHE A 109 2.74 -9.02 -19.65
C PHE A 109 1.88 -9.59 -20.77
N VAL A 110 0.62 -9.93 -20.48
CA VAL A 110 -0.31 -10.49 -21.48
C VAL A 110 -0.76 -9.46 -22.50
N THR A 111 -0.98 -8.22 -22.08
CA THR A 111 -1.48 -7.14 -22.96
C THR A 111 -0.38 -6.34 -23.66
N GLY A 112 0.89 -6.52 -23.25
CA GLY A 112 2.03 -5.80 -23.82
C GLY A 112 2.10 -4.31 -23.45
N VAL A 113 1.15 -3.80 -22.66
CA VAL A 113 1.08 -2.38 -22.27
C VAL A 113 1.78 -2.20 -20.93
N GLN A 114 3.04 -1.76 -20.98
CA GLN A 114 3.91 -1.67 -19.79
C GLN A 114 3.56 -0.48 -18.87
N CYS A 115 2.69 0.42 -19.33
CA CYS A 115 2.31 1.65 -18.63
C CYS A 115 1.22 1.45 -17.56
N ILE A 116 0.59 0.27 -17.46
CA ILE A 116 -0.39 -0.03 -16.38
C ILE A 116 0.29 -0.31 -15.02
N ASN A 117 1.58 -0.61 -15.02
CA ASN A 117 2.33 -1.01 -13.82
C ASN A 117 2.50 0.13 -12.80
N ALA A 118 2.32 1.38 -13.23
CA ALA A 118 2.13 2.52 -12.37
C ALA A 118 0.71 3.03 -12.61
N PHE A 119 -0.06 3.30 -11.56
CA PHE A 119 -1.45 3.76 -11.67
C PHE A 119 -1.66 5.04 -12.53
N GLY A 120 -0.63 5.62 -13.15
CA GLY A 120 -0.69 6.80 -14.01
C GLY A 120 -0.81 6.47 -15.50
N PHE A 121 -1.85 7.01 -16.14
CA PHE A 121 -2.11 6.91 -17.58
C PHE A 121 -1.15 7.77 -18.42
N ASP A 122 -0.34 8.59 -17.76
CA ASP A 122 0.52 9.64 -18.31
C ASP A 122 1.74 9.09 -19.09
N ASN A 123 2.05 7.80 -18.93
CA ASN A 123 3.18 7.11 -19.59
C ASN A 123 2.73 6.15 -20.71
N CYS A 124 1.43 6.06 -21.01
CA CYS A 124 0.97 5.39 -22.22
C CYS A 124 1.03 6.38 -23.38
N LYS A 125 2.19 6.44 -24.05
CA LYS A 125 2.37 7.18 -25.30
C LYS A 125 2.06 6.32 -26.51
#